data_AF-A0AAE4HQC2-F1
#
_entry.id   AF-A0AAE4HQC2-F1
#
_cell.length_a   1.000
_cell.length_b   1.000
_cell.length_c   1.000
_cell.angle_alpha   90.00
_cell.angle_beta   90.00
_cell.angle_gamma   90.00
#
_symmetry.space_group_name_H-M   'P 1'
#
loop_
_entity.id
_entity.type
_entity.pdbx_description
1 polymer ?
#
loop_
_entity_poly.entity_id
_entity_poly.type
_entity_poly.pdbx_seq_one_letter_code
_entity_poly.pdbx_strand_id
1 'polypeptide(L)' 'MNKEKSGGLGFLSILTLIFVVAKLFGVIAWSWWLVFTPVLIGAGLTVLILIIAVIAAAVSD' A
#
# COMPACT_ATOMS: atom_id res chain seq x y z
N MET A 1 22.48 18.58 -13.45
CA MET A 1 22.41 17.47 -12.47
C MET A 1 21.15 16.66 -12.75
N ASN A 2 21.25 15.54 -13.47
CA ASN A 2 20.10 14.67 -13.72
C ASN A 2 19.82 13.86 -12.45
N LYS A 3 18.69 14.12 -11.79
CA LYS A 3 18.23 13.30 -10.66
C LYS A 3 17.56 12.07 -11.28
N GLU A 4 18.34 11.03 -11.55
CA GLU A 4 17.80 9.70 -11.85
C GLU A 4 16.94 9.28 -10.65
N LYS A 5 15.61 9.38 -10.77
CA LYS A 5 14.70 8.78 -9.79
C LYS A 5 14.77 7.28 -10.00
N SER A 6 15.65 6.62 -9.26
CA SER A 6 15.65 5.17 -9.10
C SER A 6 14.37 4.75 -8.38
N GLY A 7 13.27 4.68 -9.13
CA GLY A 7 11.96 4.26 -8.68
C GLY A 7 11.96 2.75 -8.46
N GLY A 8 12.56 2.31 -7.36
CA GLY A 8 12.40 0.94 -6.88
C GLY A 8 10.92 0.67 -6.67
N LEU A 9 10.43 -0.44 -7.22
CA LEU A 9 9.07 -0.93 -7.04
C LEU A 9 8.78 -0.91 -5.53
N GLY A 10 7.81 -0.10 -5.09
CA GLY A 10 7.56 0.13 -3.67
C GLY A 10 7.33 -1.20 -2.93
N PHE A 11 7.87 -1.33 -1.72
CA PHE A 11 7.80 -2.55 -0.90
C PHE A 11 6.38 -3.14 -0.82
N LEU A 12 5.37 -2.27 -0.69
CA LEU A 12 3.96 -2.65 -0.66
C LEU A 12 3.50 -3.38 -1.93
N SER A 13 3.96 -2.93 -3.09
CA SER A 13 3.60 -3.52 -4.37
C SER A 13 4.32 -4.85 -4.64
N ILE A 14 5.54 -5.05 -4.13
CA ILE A 14 6.18 -6.38 -4.10
C ILE A 14 5.41 -7.31 -3.16
N LEU A 15 5.05 -6.85 -1.96
CA LEU A 15 4.30 -7.64 -0.98
C LEU A 15 2.92 -8.06 -1.54
N THR A 16 2.25 -7.14 -2.22
CA THR A 16 0.97 -7.42 -2.91
C THR A 16 1.14 -8.49 -3.98
N LEU A 17 2.19 -8.38 -4.80
CA LEU A 17 2.47 -9.36 -5.84
C LEU A 17 2.74 -10.75 -5.24
N ILE A 18 3.52 -10.85 -4.16
CA ILE A 18 3.80 -12.11 -3.46
C ILE A 18 2.50 -12.75 -2.95
N PHE A 19 1.62 -11.99 -2.31
CA PHE A 19 0.32 -12.50 -1.82
C PHE A 19 -0.59 -12.97 -2.96
N VAL A 20 -0.65 -12.24 -4.07
CA VAL A 20 -1.42 -12.61 -5.27
C VAL A 20 -0.88 -13.90 -5.88
N VAL A 21 0.44 -14.00 -6.05
CA VAL A 21 1.10 -15.19 -6.60
C VAL A 21 0.87 -16.39 -5.66
N ALA A 22 1.11 -16.26 -4.36
CA ALA A 22 0.88 -17.34 -3.39
C ALA A 22 -0.58 -17.85 -3.38
N LYS A 23 -1.56 -16.96 -3.59
CA LYS A 23 -2.97 -17.32 -3.74
C LYS A 23 -3.25 -18.10 -5.03
N LEU A 24 -2.66 -17.67 -6.15
CA LEU A 24 -2.80 -18.35 -7.45
C LEU A 24 -2.16 -19.74 -7.47
N PHE A 25 -1.04 -19.92 -6.76
CA PHE A 25 -0.38 -21.21 -6.59
C PHE A 25 -1.03 -22.10 -5.52
N GLY A 26 -2.15 -21.67 -4.90
CA GLY A 26 -2.87 -22.47 -3.93
C GLY A 26 -2.16 -22.67 -2.59
N VAL A 27 -1.09 -21.89 -2.31
CA VAL A 27 -0.35 -21.95 -1.04
C VAL A 27 -1.22 -21.47 0.12
N ILE A 28 -2.21 -20.61 -0.16
CA ILE A 28 -3.08 -19.99 0.85
C ILE A 28 -4.56 -20.20 0.48
N ALA A 29 -5.32 -20.89 1.32
CA ALA A 29 -6.76 -21.15 1.14
C ALA A 29 -7.69 -19.98 1.52
N TRP A 30 -7.13 -18.82 1.86
CA TRP A 30 -7.86 -17.69 2.41
C TRP A 30 -8.77 -17.00 1.39
N SER A 31 -9.75 -16.21 1.85
CA SER A 31 -10.60 -15.40 0.96
C SER A 31 -9.79 -14.35 0.19
N TRP A 32 -10.26 -13.95 -1.00
CA TRP A 32 -9.62 -12.91 -1.83
C TRP A 32 -9.51 -11.57 -1.13
N TRP A 33 -10.44 -11.25 -0.22
CA TRP A 33 -10.38 -10.06 0.61
C TRP A 33 -9.11 -9.99 1.48
N LEU A 34 -8.65 -11.13 2.02
CA LEU A 34 -7.43 -11.19 2.83
C LEU A 34 -6.14 -11.14 1.99
N VAL A 35 -6.22 -11.35 0.67
CA VAL A 35 -5.07 -11.17 -0.24
C VAL A 35 -4.84 -9.69 -0.52
N PHE A 36 -5.91 -8.89 -0.49
CA PHE A 36 -5.85 -7.43 -0.66
C PHE A 36 -5.68 -6.66 0.65
N THR A 37 -5.73 -7.30 1.83
CA THR A 37 -5.44 -6.62 3.11
C THR A 37 -4.11 -5.89 3.14
N PRO A 38 -2.96 -6.42 2.64
CA PRO A 38 -1.72 -5.63 2.62
C PRO A 38 -1.85 -4.33 1.83
N VAL A 39 -2.61 -4.32 0.72
CA VAL A 39 -2.90 -3.09 -0.06
C VAL A 39 -3.84 -2.17 0.71
N LEU A 40 -4.91 -2.71 1.28
CA LEU A 40 -5.91 -1.93 2.02
C LEU A 40 -5.31 -1.28 3.27
N ILE A 41 -4.40 -1.96 3.96
CA ILE A 41 -3.67 -1.41 5.12
C ILE A 41 -2.74 -0.28 4.65
N GLY A 42 -1.97 -0.50 3.58
CA GLY A 42 -1.07 0.53 3.04
C GLY A 42 -1.83 1.76 2.52
N ALA A 43 -2.90 1.55 1.76
CA ALA A 43 -3.77 2.61 1.25
C ALA A 43 -4.53 3.31 2.37
N GLY A 44 -5.09 2.56 3.32
CA GLY A 44 -5.81 3.09 4.48
C GLY A 44 -4.92 3.94 5.37
N LEU A 45 -3.69 3.50 5.64
CA LEU A 45 -2.71 4.30 6.38
C LEU A 45 -2.36 5.59 5.63
N THR A 46 -2.15 5.50 4.32
CA THR A 46 -1.86 6.67 3.48
C THR A 46 -3.02 7.67 3.51
N VAL A 47 -4.25 7.20 3.32
CA VAL A 47 -5.47 8.02 3.39
C VAL A 47 -5.63 8.66 4.78
N LEU A 48 -5.40 7.90 5.85
CA LEU A 48 -5.47 8.41 7.22
C LEU A 48 -4.46 9.53 7.46
N ILE A 49 -3.21 9.35 7.02
CA ILE A 49 -2.16 10.39 7.12
C ILE A 49 -2.57 11.64 6.34
N LEU A 50 -3.11 11.48 5.12
CA LEU A 50 -3.58 12.60 4.32
C LEU A 50 -4.74 13.36 4.99
N ILE A 51 -5.71 12.65 5.56
CA ILE A 51 -6.83 13.27 6.30
C ILE A 51 -6.30 14.09 7.48
N ILE A 52 -5.40 13.51 8.27
CA ILE A 52 -4.79 14.21 9.42
C ILE A 52 -4.02 15.45 8.95
N ALA A 53 -3.25 15.34 7.87
CA ALA A 53 -2.49 16.45 7.30
C ALA A 53 -3.41 17.59 6.83
N VAL A 54 -4.53 17.26 6.17
CA VAL A 54 -5.53 18.24 5.73
C VAL A 54 -6.19 18.94 6.92
N ILE A 55 -6.57 18.18 7.96
CA ILE A 55 -7.16 18.77 9.17
C ILE A 55 -6.17 19.66 9.89
N ALA A 56 -4.91 19.23 10.04
CA ALA A 56 -3.86 20.01 10.69
C ALA A 56 -3.60 21.32 9.93
N ALA A 57 -3.57 21.27 8.60
CA ALA A 57 -3.41 22.46 7.76
C ALA A 57 -4.62 23.41 7.88
N ALA A 58 -5.83 22.87 7.94
CA ALA A 58 -7.05 23.66 8.11
C ALA A 58 -7.21 24.25 9.52
N VAL A 59 -6.61 23.64 10.53
CA VAL A 59 -6.57 24.15 11.92
C VAL A 59 -5.46 25.18 12.12
N SER A 60 -4.40 25.13 11.32
CA SER A 60 -3.29 26.08 11.41
C SER A 60 -3.58 27.45 10.76
N ASP A 61 -4.74 27.61 10.12
CA ASP A 61 -5.27 28.87 9.57
C ASP A 61 -6.29 29.47 10.56
#